data_AF-A0A9W4SYV1-F1
#
_entry.id   AF-A0A9W4SYV1-F1
#
_cell.length_a   1.000
_cell.length_b   1.000
_cell.length_c   1.000
_cell.angle_alpha   90.00
_cell.angle_beta   90.00
_cell.angle_gamma   90.00
#
_symmetry.space_group_name_H-M   'P 1'
#
loop_
_entity.id
_entity.type
_entity.pdbx_description
1 polymer ?
#
loop_
_entity_poly.entity_id
_entity_poly.type
_entity_poly.pdbx_seq_one_letter_code
_entity_poly.pdbx_strand_id
1 'polypeptide(L)'
;MFIKFYPKAKKSSLAYYLKEYELDNKLDMPFYHMFKYYRRALKETNTTTAEQMYEVAEYYIIDTINYQQLMVKHNAINEYRKVASIAFISLYNSHYFAVGIKVYNLLSADA
;
A
#
# COMPACT_ATOMS: atom_id res chain seq x y z
N MET A 1 -0.06 -0.83 -5.95
CA MET A 1 0.76 0.39 -5.75
C MET A 1 2.24 0.03 -5.65
N PHE A 2 2.65 -0.76 -4.65
CA PHE A 2 4.02 -1.31 -4.55
C PHE A 2 4.44 -2.24 -5.69
N ILE A 3 3.49 -3.01 -6.23
CA ILE A 3 3.69 -3.96 -7.33
C ILE A 3 4.29 -3.28 -8.58
N LYS A 4 4.09 -1.97 -8.77
CA LYS A 4 4.69 -1.23 -9.89
C LYS A 4 6.22 -1.23 -9.83
N PHE A 5 6.82 -1.34 -8.64
CA PHE A 5 8.27 -1.50 -8.46
C PHE A 5 8.76 -2.92 -8.78
N TYR A 6 7.84 -3.88 -8.88
CA TYR A 6 8.13 -5.31 -9.01
C TYR A 6 7.30 -5.98 -10.12
N PRO A 7 7.45 -5.54 -11.38
CA PRO A 7 6.64 -6.04 -12.49
C PRO A 7 6.81 -7.55 -12.76
N LYS A 8 7.87 -8.18 -12.23
CA LYS A 8 8.18 -9.60 -12.40
C LYS A 8 8.06 -10.43 -11.11
N ALA A 9 7.58 -9.86 -10.01
CA ALA A 9 7.49 -10.61 -8.76
C ALA A 9 6.44 -11.72 -8.85
N LYS A 10 6.80 -12.91 -8.34
CA LYS A 10 5.92 -14.09 -8.30
C LYS A 10 4.78 -13.95 -7.29
N LYS A 11 4.96 -13.11 -6.28
CA LYS A 11 4.00 -12.82 -5.21
C LYS A 11 3.87 -11.31 -5.05
N SER A 12 2.69 -10.87 -4.62
CA SER A 12 2.34 -9.45 -4.51
C SER A 12 1.73 -9.06 -3.17
N SER A 13 1.74 -9.97 -2.18
CA SER A 13 1.21 -9.69 -0.85
C SER A 13 2.15 -8.78 -0.06
N LEU A 14 1.58 -7.94 0.80
CA LEU A 14 2.36 -7.08 1.70
C LEU A 14 3.29 -7.91 2.59
N ALA A 15 2.80 -9.02 3.14
CA ALA A 15 3.61 -9.95 3.94
C ALA A 15 4.85 -10.47 3.19
N TYR A 16 4.72 -10.74 1.89
CA TYR A 16 5.86 -11.16 1.07
C TYR A 16 6.93 -10.07 1.00
N TYR A 17 6.53 -8.83 0.71
CA TYR A 17 7.47 -7.71 0.66
C TYR A 17 8.06 -7.38 2.04
N LEU A 18 7.29 -7.41 3.13
CA LEU A 18 7.83 -7.15 4.46
C LEU A 18 8.92 -8.16 4.84
N LYS A 19 8.72 -9.44 4.49
CA LYS A 19 9.72 -10.49 4.71
C LYS A 19 10.99 -10.25 3.88
N GLU A 20 10.86 -9.94 2.60
CA GLU A 20 12.00 -9.60 1.72
C GLU A 20 12.83 -8.43 2.26
N TYR A 21 12.18 -7.51 2.99
CA TYR A 21 12.81 -6.33 3.56
C TYR A 21 13.10 -6.45 5.08
N GLU A 22 13.00 -7.63 5.68
CA GLU A 22 13.28 -7.84 7.12
C GLU A 22 12.49 -6.91 8.05
N LEU A 23 11.26 -6.55 7.66
CA LEU A 23 10.33 -5.69 8.43
C LEU A 23 9.25 -6.52 9.14
N ASP A 24 9.59 -7.73 9.57
CA ASP A 24 8.60 -8.77 9.92
C ASP A 24 7.98 -8.55 11.32
N ASN A 25 6.94 -7.71 11.37
CA ASN A 25 6.07 -7.49 12.53
C ASN A 25 4.58 -7.71 12.17
N LYS A 26 4.28 -8.53 11.14
CA LYS A 26 2.92 -8.59 10.62
C LYS A 26 2.03 -9.50 11.47
N LEU A 27 1.00 -8.92 12.09
CA LEU A 27 -0.18 -9.68 12.53
C LEU A 27 -1.00 -10.08 11.29
N ASP A 28 -1.35 -11.36 11.16
CA ASP A 28 -2.23 -11.81 10.08
C ASP A 28 -3.66 -12.01 10.60
N MET A 29 -4.59 -11.18 10.13
CA MET A 29 -6.01 -11.32 10.43
C MET A 29 -6.73 -11.88 9.20
N PRO A 30 -7.24 -13.13 9.25
CA PRO A 30 -8.02 -13.68 8.15
C PRO A 30 -9.27 -12.85 7.87
N PHE A 31 -9.59 -12.60 6.60
CA PHE A 31 -10.77 -11.78 6.22
C PHE A 31 -12.08 -12.23 6.87
N TYR A 32 -12.28 -13.55 6.99
CA TYR A 32 -13.47 -14.11 7.64
C TYR A 32 -13.59 -13.69 9.11
N HIS A 33 -12.48 -13.59 9.85
CA HIS A 33 -12.48 -13.12 11.24
C HIS A 33 -12.92 -11.66 11.33
N MET A 34 -12.35 -10.81 10.47
CA MET A 34 -12.70 -9.39 10.43
C MET A 34 -14.18 -9.18 10.10
N PHE A 35 -14.71 -9.85 9.07
CA PHE A 35 -16.14 -9.76 8.74
C PHE A 35 -17.05 -10.29 9.84
N LYS A 36 -16.63 -11.33 10.57
CA LYS A 36 -17.36 -11.85 11.73
C LYS A 36 -17.45 -10.82 12.84
N TYR A 37 -16.36 -10.12 13.15
CA TYR A 37 -16.33 -9.06 14.15
C TYR A 37 -17.21 -7.87 13.75
N TYR A 38 -17.09 -7.39 12.50
CA TYR A 38 -17.97 -6.34 12.00
C TYR A 38 -19.46 -6.71 12.07
N ARG A 39 -19.83 -7.92 11.63
CA ARG A 39 -21.23 -8.37 11.71
C ARG A 39 -21.75 -8.47 13.14
N ARG A 40 -20.90 -8.78 14.11
CA ARG A 40 -21.27 -8.81 15.54
C ARG A 40 -21.45 -7.40 16.07
N ALA A 41 -20.49 -6.51 15.83
CA ALA A 41 -20.55 -5.11 16.26
C ALA A 41 -21.76 -4.34 15.68
N LEU A 42 -22.24 -4.73 14.50
CA LEU A 42 -23.47 -4.17 13.90
C LEU A 42 -24.75 -4.63 14.59
N LYS A 43 -24.74 -5.80 15.24
CA LYS A 43 -25.92 -6.38 15.88
C LYS A 43 -26.02 -6.02 17.36
N GLU A 44 -24.87 -5.98 18.03
CA GLU A 44 -24.77 -5.84 19.47
C GLU A 44 -23.62 -4.89 19.81
N THR A 45 -23.81 -4.09 20.85
CA THR A 45 -22.76 -3.21 21.38
C THR A 45 -22.51 -3.60 22.84
N ASN A 46 -21.52 -4.46 23.03
CA ASN A 46 -21.05 -4.93 24.32
C ASN A 46 -19.51 -4.90 24.39
N THR A 47 -18.97 -5.15 25.57
CA THR A 47 -17.51 -5.13 25.82
C THR A 47 -16.76 -6.08 24.87
N THR A 48 -17.26 -7.28 24.65
CA THR A 48 -16.66 -8.27 23.73
C THR A 48 -16.61 -7.77 22.29
N THR A 49 -17.67 -7.13 21.80
CA THR A 49 -17.67 -6.54 20.44
C THR A 49 -16.74 -5.34 20.33
N ALA A 50 -16.57 -4.57 21.39
CA ALA A 50 -15.63 -3.45 21.43
C ALA A 50 -14.17 -3.95 21.38
N GLU A 51 -13.83 -4.98 22.14
CA GLU A 51 -12.51 -5.64 22.09
C GLU A 51 -12.21 -6.20 20.70
N GLN A 52 -13.18 -6.88 20.08
CA GLN A 52 -13.04 -7.39 18.71
C GLN A 52 -12.78 -6.28 17.68
N MET A 53 -13.45 -5.13 17.83
CA MET A 53 -13.21 -3.97 16.97
C MET A 53 -11.85 -3.31 17.24
N TYR A 54 -11.37 -3.36 18.48
CA TYR A 54 -10.03 -2.91 18.83
C TYR A 54 -8.95 -3.78 18.16
N GLU A 55 -9.10 -5.11 18.16
CA GLU A 55 -8.21 -6.03 17.43
C GLU A 55 -8.15 -5.69 15.93
N VAL A 56 -9.29 -5.37 15.32
CA VAL A 56 -9.35 -4.96 13.90
C VAL A 56 -8.59 -3.65 13.69
N ALA A 57 -8.81 -2.66 14.56
CA ALA A 57 -8.13 -1.37 14.46
C ALA A 57 -6.61 -1.50 14.62
N GLU A 58 -6.14 -2.29 15.59
CA GLU A 58 -4.73 -2.58 15.82
C GLU A 58 -4.08 -3.22 14.57
N TYR A 59 -4.73 -4.25 14.01
CA TYR A 59 -4.28 -4.87 12.75
C TYR A 59 -4.12 -3.84 11.63
N TYR A 60 -5.12 -2.97 11.41
CA TYR A 60 -5.06 -1.95 10.37
C TYR A 60 -3.94 -0.92 10.58
N ILE A 61 -3.70 -0.51 11.84
CA ILE A 61 -2.63 0.42 12.19
C ILE A 61 -1.28 -0.20 11.86
N ILE A 62 -1.05 -1.44 12.28
CA ILE A 62 0.21 -2.16 12.02
C ILE A 62 0.43 -2.36 10.52
N ASP A 63 -0.59 -2.80 9.77
CA ASP A 63 -0.48 -3.02 8.32
C ASP A 63 -0.17 -1.70 7.57
N THR A 64 -0.78 -0.59 8.00
CA THR A 64 -0.53 0.75 7.43
C THR A 64 0.88 1.23 7.72
N ILE A 65 1.37 1.09 8.96
CA ILE A 65 2.73 1.47 9.35
C ILE A 65 3.76 0.65 8.56
N ASN A 66 3.57 -0.66 8.50
CA ASN A 66 4.45 -1.57 7.76
C ASN A 66 4.50 -1.20 6.27
N TYR A 67 3.36 -0.88 5.65
CA TYR A 67 3.32 -0.40 4.27
C TYR A 67 4.08 0.92 4.09
N GLN A 68 3.93 1.88 5.00
CA GLN A 68 4.65 3.16 4.95
C GLN A 68 6.17 2.96 5.12
N GLN A 69 6.60 2.14 6.07
CA GLN A 69 8.02 1.80 6.25
C GLN A 69 8.61 1.17 4.98
N LEU A 70 7.84 0.29 4.33
CA LEU A 70 8.24 -0.33 3.08
C LEU A 70 8.39 0.73 1.95
N MET A 71 7.48 1.71 1.86
CA MET A 71 7.60 2.83 0.91
C MET A 71 8.84 3.69 1.15
N VAL A 72 9.17 3.95 2.42
CA VAL A 72 10.37 4.70 2.82
C VAL A 72 11.63 3.91 2.49
N LYS A 73 11.69 2.62 2.85
CA LYS A 73 12.84 1.75 2.58
C LYS A 73 13.14 1.63 1.07
N HIS A 74 12.10 1.72 0.25
CA HIS A 74 12.22 1.74 -1.21
C HIS A 74 12.53 3.09 -1.84
N ASN A 75 12.59 4.15 -1.05
CA ASN A 75 12.77 5.50 -1.57
C ASN A 75 11.69 5.88 -2.61
N ALA A 76 10.49 5.33 -2.48
CA ALA A 76 9.49 5.31 -3.55
C ALA A 76 9.06 6.71 -3.99
N ILE A 77 8.92 7.64 -3.05
CA ILE A 77 8.57 9.04 -3.35
C ILE A 77 9.64 9.69 -4.23
N ASN A 78 10.92 9.43 -3.98
CA ASN A 78 12.00 10.01 -4.76
C ASN A 78 12.06 9.40 -6.17
N GLU A 79 11.76 8.11 -6.32
CA GLU A 79 11.60 7.49 -7.64
C GLU A 79 10.44 8.12 -8.43
N TYR A 80 9.29 8.37 -7.78
CA TYR A 80 8.19 9.10 -8.40
C TYR A 80 8.57 10.54 -8.77
N ARG A 81 9.31 11.25 -7.91
CA ARG A 81 9.82 12.61 -8.20
C ARG A 81 10.75 12.63 -9.41
N LYS A 82 11.67 11.67 -9.52
CA LYS A 82 12.56 11.56 -10.70
C LYS A 82 11.75 11.42 -11.98
N VAL A 83 10.78 10.51 -11.99
CA VAL A 83 9.91 10.29 -13.16
C VAL A 83 9.08 11.54 -13.49
N ALA A 84 8.53 12.21 -12.47
CA ALA A 84 7.79 13.44 -12.64
C ALA A 84 8.64 14.55 -13.29
N SER A 85 9.88 14.70 -12.82
CA SER A 85 10.84 15.67 -13.34
C SER A 85 11.26 15.37 -14.78
N ILE A 86 11.51 14.10 -15.10
CA ILE A 86 11.92 13.70 -16.46
C ILE A 86 10.77 13.91 -17.44
N ALA A 87 9.57 13.47 -17.09
CA ALA A 87 8.44 13.45 -18.00
C ALA A 87 7.57 14.72 -17.99
N PHE A 88 7.99 15.77 -17.28
CA PHE A 88 7.24 17.02 -17.13
C PHE A 88 5.77 16.81 -16.73
N ILE A 89 5.56 15.96 -15.71
CA ILE A 89 4.23 15.67 -15.16
C ILE A 89 4.20 15.95 -13.66
N SER A 90 2.99 16.09 -13.10
CA SER A 90 2.83 16.18 -11.65
C SER A 90 3.29 14.91 -10.95
N LEU A 91 3.70 15.05 -9.68
CA LEU A 91 4.02 13.90 -8.82
C LEU A 91 2.84 12.91 -8.74
N TYR A 92 1.62 13.43 -8.65
CA TYR A 92 0.38 12.64 -8.70
C TYR A 92 0.32 11.78 -9.97
N ASN A 93 0.58 12.38 -11.14
CA ASN A 93 0.57 11.66 -12.40
C ASN A 93 1.67 10.60 -12.51
N SER A 94 2.85 10.88 -11.95
CA SER A 94 3.95 9.92 -11.91
C SER A 94 3.61 8.66 -11.10
N HIS A 95 2.77 8.82 -10.07
CA HIS A 95 2.39 7.78 -9.14
C HIS A 95 1.18 6.96 -9.64
N TYR A 96 0.07 7.62 -9.96
CA TYR A 96 -1.20 6.95 -10.22
C TYR A 96 -1.33 6.45 -11.65
N PHE A 97 -0.92 7.25 -12.63
CA PHE A 97 -1.14 6.93 -14.04
C PHE A 97 -0.08 6.00 -14.63
N ALA A 98 -0.42 5.41 -15.78
CA ALA A 98 0.44 4.51 -16.54
C ALA A 98 1.56 5.27 -17.27
N VAL A 99 2.44 4.52 -17.96
CA VAL A 99 3.60 5.10 -18.65
C VAL A 99 3.20 5.95 -19.87
N GLY A 100 2.02 5.71 -20.47
CA GLY A 100 1.58 6.43 -21.67
C GLY A 100 1.58 7.95 -21.55
N ILE A 101 1.05 8.51 -20.45
CA ILE A 101 1.05 9.97 -20.22
C ILE A 101 2.48 10.53 -20.09
N LYS A 102 3.40 9.71 -19.54
CA LYS A 102 4.80 10.09 -19.33
C LYS A 102 5.52 10.21 -20.67
N VAL A 103 5.31 9.23 -21.55
CA VAL A 103 5.88 9.21 -22.91
C VAL A 103 5.28 10.30 -23.78
N TYR A 104 3.96 10.50 -23.71
CA TYR A 104 3.27 11.54 -24.49
C TYR A 104 3.82 12.94 -24.18
N ASN A 105 3.98 13.28 -22.89
CA ASN A 105 4.53 14.57 -22.51
C ASN A 105 6.00 14.74 -22.93
N LEU A 106 6.82 13.69 -22.83
CA LEU A 106 8.20 13.72 -23.33
C LEU A 106 8.25 14.00 -24.84
N LEU A 107 7.49 13.25 -25.63
CA LEU A 107 7.44 13.45 -27.08
C LEU A 107 6.91 14.83 -27.49
N SER A 108 6.01 15.40 -26.68
CA SER A 108 5.47 16.75 -26.94
C SER A 108 6.42 17.87 -26.53
N ALA A 109 7.34 17.61 -25.60
CA ALA A 109 8.35 18.57 -25.16
C ALA A 109 9.58 18.61 -26.08
N ASP A 110 9.87 17.50 -26.76
CA ASP A 110 10.97 17.36 -27.73
C ASP A 110 10.59 17.81 -29.16
N ALA A 111 9.31 18.16 -29.40
CA ALA A 111 8.77 18.62 -30.69
C ALA A 111 8.85 20.14 -30.85
#